data_AF-A0A928YVL0-F1
#
_entry.id   AF-A0A928YVL0-F1
#
_cell.length_a   1.000
_cell.length_b   1.000
_cell.length_c   1.000
_cell.angle_alpha   90.00
_cell.angle_beta   90.00
_cell.angle_gamma   90.00
#
_symmetry.space_group_name_H-M   'P 1'
#
loop_
_entity.id
_entity.type
_entity.pdbx_description
1 polymer ?
#
loop_
_entity_poly.entity_id
_entity_poly.type
_entity_poly.pdbx_seq_one_letter_code
_entity_poly.pdbx_strand_id
1 'polypeptide(L)'
;MRKLLLGLVLLNVILFSAHWLSSAPVVANELADNSNSGQTIRLLNEEELAANVGTNLEPMCVRVGPFRQLLQAEYFHEDISALGVAAGIKKMVSPESLGYRVDVAKKGVTNAGDTASAIRELQQQGVNAYILADSDNLSLGVFEQEADALAAIETLPQSEYSASIVRHKITGGDHWVVMPVQESNKLNKKQWLQLLNAFPSSEKQHFFCLSVASL
;
A
#
# COMPACT_ATOMS: atom_id res chain seq x y z
N MET A 1 36.27 0.38 -26.95
CA MET A 1 35.11 0.40 -26.01
C MET A 1 35.02 1.68 -25.19
N ARG A 2 36.11 2.17 -24.57
CA ARG A 2 36.11 3.42 -23.75
C ARG A 2 35.65 4.69 -24.50
N LYS A 3 35.95 4.83 -25.80
CA LYS A 3 35.53 5.97 -26.63
C LYS A 3 34.03 5.96 -26.97
N LEU A 4 33.41 4.77 -27.07
CA LEU A 4 31.96 4.62 -27.28
C LEU A 4 31.19 4.98 -26.00
N LEU A 5 31.67 4.54 -24.84
CA LEU A 5 31.10 4.92 -23.54
C LEU A 5 31.20 6.42 -23.28
N LEU A 6 32.36 7.03 -23.56
CA LEU A 6 32.54 8.49 -23.43
C LEU A 6 31.60 9.27 -24.36
N GLY A 7 31.41 8.81 -25.59
CA GLY A 7 30.46 9.42 -26.52
C GLY A 7 29.02 9.34 -26.01
N LEU A 8 28.62 8.18 -25.47
CA LEU A 8 27.26 7.96 -25.00
C LEU A 8 26.95 8.77 -23.72
N VAL A 9 27.94 8.92 -22.83
CA VAL A 9 27.83 9.79 -21.65
C VAL A 9 27.72 11.26 -22.05
N LEU A 10 28.56 11.73 -22.99
CA LEU A 10 28.48 13.11 -23.49
C LEU A 10 27.14 13.41 -24.15
N LEU A 11 26.63 12.49 -24.96
CA LEU A 11 25.31 12.63 -25.59
C LEU A 11 24.20 12.76 -24.54
N ASN A 12 24.22 11.92 -23.51
CA ASN A 12 23.20 11.94 -22.45
C ASN A 12 23.26 13.23 -21.63
N VAL A 13 24.47 13.73 -21.33
CA VAL A 13 24.66 15.03 -20.65
C VAL A 13 24.15 16.18 -21.51
N ILE A 14 24.43 16.19 -22.82
CA ILE A 14 23.94 17.22 -23.74
C ILE A 14 22.41 17.19 -23.81
N LEU A 15 21.79 16.02 -23.94
CA LEU A 15 20.34 15.87 -23.97
C LEU A 15 19.67 16.32 -22.67
N PHE A 16 20.24 15.94 -21.52
CA PHE A 16 19.74 16.36 -20.21
C PHE A 16 19.85 17.87 -20.01
N SER A 17 20.98 18.46 -20.44
CA SER A 17 21.20 19.91 -20.38
C SER A 17 20.22 20.68 -21.27
N ALA A 18 19.96 20.19 -22.49
CA ALA A 18 19.01 20.79 -23.42
C ALA A 18 17.57 20.73 -22.88
N HIS A 19 17.18 19.62 -22.23
CA HIS A 19 15.89 19.52 -21.55
C HIS A 19 15.74 20.60 -20.48
N TRP A 20 16.75 20.76 -19.61
CA TRP A 20 16.72 21.77 -18.54
C TRP A 20 16.68 23.20 -19.07
N LEU A 21 17.35 23.48 -20.19
CA LEU A 21 17.34 24.80 -20.80
C LEU A 21 16.03 25.12 -21.53
N SER A 22 15.31 24.08 -22.01
CA SER A 22 13.97 24.23 -22.60
C SER A 22 12.85 24.38 -21.58
N SER A 23 13.12 24.10 -20.30
CA SER A 23 12.23 24.44 -19.19
C SER A 23 12.33 25.93 -18.89
N ALA A 24 11.81 26.76 -19.78
CA ALA A 24 11.67 28.18 -19.52
C ALA A 24 10.81 28.37 -18.25
N PRO A 25 11.21 29.23 -17.30
CA PRO A 25 10.32 29.63 -16.22
C PRO A 25 9.07 30.24 -16.86
N VAL A 26 7.88 29.88 -16.35
CA VAL A 26 6.63 30.54 -16.74
C VAL A 26 6.71 31.99 -16.28
N VAL A 27 7.28 32.84 -17.12
CA VAL A 27 7.30 34.29 -16.94
C VAL A 27 5.87 34.75 -17.18
N ALA A 28 5.16 34.99 -16.09
CA ALA A 28 3.87 35.69 -16.11
C ALA A 28 4.12 37.14 -16.54
N ASN A 29 4.19 37.38 -17.85
CA ASN A 29 4.11 38.71 -18.41
C ASN A 29 2.64 39.04 -18.70
N GLU A 30 2.16 39.99 -17.90
CA GLU A 30 1.18 41.04 -18.17
C GLU A 30 0.19 40.87 -19.33
N LEU A 31 -1.10 40.90 -18.94
CA LEU A 31 -2.06 41.92 -19.36
C LEU A 31 -1.78 42.58 -20.72
N ALA A 32 -2.17 41.91 -21.79
CA ALA A 32 -2.59 42.58 -23.01
C ALA A 32 -4.01 42.10 -23.33
N ASP A 33 -4.95 42.96 -22.96
CA ASP A 33 -6.30 43.00 -23.50
C ASP A 33 -6.25 42.94 -25.03
N ASN A 34 -6.87 41.89 -25.57
CA ASN A 34 -7.37 41.88 -26.94
C ASN A 34 -8.59 40.96 -26.97
N SER A 35 -9.71 41.53 -26.55
CA SER A 35 -11.04 41.10 -26.95
C SER A 35 -11.11 40.99 -28.48
N ASN A 36 -11.13 39.75 -29.00
CA ASN A 36 -11.91 39.32 -30.16
C ASN A 36 -11.55 37.88 -30.57
N SER A 37 -12.14 36.89 -29.89
CA SER A 37 -12.77 35.74 -30.55
C SER A 37 -13.48 34.89 -29.48
N GLY A 38 -14.78 35.18 -29.30
CA GLY A 38 -15.63 34.48 -28.36
C GLY A 38 -15.92 33.06 -28.85
N GLN A 39 -15.17 32.09 -28.33
CA GLN A 39 -15.70 30.75 -28.08
C GLN A 39 -15.48 30.45 -26.61
N THR A 40 -16.45 30.89 -25.81
CA THR A 40 -16.61 30.46 -24.43
C THR A 40 -16.81 28.95 -24.46
N ILE A 41 -15.82 28.20 -23.99
CA ILE A 41 -16.02 26.78 -23.67
C ILE A 41 -17.05 26.76 -22.54
N ARG A 42 -18.31 26.56 -22.92
CA ARG A 42 -19.44 26.49 -22.01
C ARG A 42 -19.60 25.04 -21.61
N LEU A 43 -19.15 24.70 -20.40
CA LEU A 43 -19.39 23.38 -19.84
C LEU A 43 -20.89 23.25 -19.62
N LEU A 44 -21.49 22.14 -20.07
CA LEU A 44 -22.94 21.96 -20.13
C LEU A 44 -23.66 21.94 -18.76
N ASN A 45 -22.96 22.25 -17.65
CA ASN A 45 -23.47 22.13 -16.28
C ASN A 45 -23.07 23.29 -15.33
N GLU A 46 -22.59 24.43 -15.82
CA GLU A 46 -22.14 25.55 -14.95
C GLU A 46 -23.26 26.22 -14.11
N GLU A 47 -24.53 26.07 -14.49
CA GLU A 47 -25.65 26.69 -13.78
C GLU A 47 -26.07 25.93 -12.51
N GLU A 48 -25.80 24.63 -12.42
CA GLU A 48 -26.07 23.84 -11.20
C GLU A 48 -24.87 23.82 -10.22
N LEU A 49 -23.67 24.17 -10.68
CA LEU A 49 -22.49 24.17 -9.82
C LEU A 49 -22.35 25.48 -9.03
N ALA A 50 -22.76 26.62 -9.59
CA ALA A 50 -22.64 27.93 -8.95
C ALA A 50 -23.46 28.08 -7.65
N ALA A 51 -24.51 27.28 -7.47
CA ALA A 51 -25.30 27.25 -6.23
C ALA A 51 -24.66 26.40 -5.11
N ASN A 52 -23.63 25.60 -5.41
CA ASN A 52 -22.95 24.71 -4.46
C ASN A 52 -21.46 25.01 -4.27
N VAL A 53 -20.90 26.08 -4.86
CA VAL A 53 -19.55 26.55 -4.54
C VAL A 53 -19.55 27.35 -3.23
N GLY A 54 -20.02 26.73 -2.15
CA GLY A 54 -19.37 26.94 -0.86
C GLY A 54 -18.00 26.27 -0.98
N THR A 55 -16.92 27.02 -0.83
CA THR A 55 -15.51 26.59 -0.86
C THR A 55 -15.27 25.15 -0.38
N ASN A 56 -15.45 24.16 -1.27
CA ASN A 56 -15.18 22.76 -0.98
C ASN A 56 -13.90 22.38 -1.73
N LEU A 57 -12.80 22.99 -1.30
CA LEU A 57 -11.48 22.43 -1.58
C LEU A 57 -11.42 21.13 -0.80
N GLU A 58 -11.35 19.98 -1.49
CA GLU A 58 -11.20 18.69 -0.84
C GLU A 58 -10.06 18.79 0.19
N PRO A 59 -10.33 18.48 1.47
CA PRO A 59 -9.35 18.72 2.51
C PRO A 59 -8.10 17.89 2.21
N MET A 60 -6.92 18.50 2.30
CA MET A 60 -5.66 17.78 2.16
C MET A 60 -5.28 17.10 3.47
N CYS A 61 -4.80 15.86 3.36
CA CYS A 61 -4.31 15.05 4.45
C CYS A 61 -2.82 14.73 4.27
N VAL A 62 -2.17 14.45 5.39
CA VAL A 62 -0.84 13.86 5.46
C VAL A 62 -0.99 12.46 6.01
N ARG A 63 -0.30 11.49 5.41
CA ARG A 63 -0.14 10.15 5.97
C ARG A 63 1.32 9.85 6.23
N VAL A 64 1.57 9.02 7.24
CA VAL A 64 2.89 8.47 7.56
C VAL A 64 2.78 6.95 7.64
N GLY A 65 3.70 6.25 6.99
CA GLY A 65 3.71 4.80 6.84
C GLY A 65 4.49 4.39 5.58
N PRO A 66 4.41 3.13 5.13
CA PRO A 66 3.57 2.05 5.66
C PRO A 66 4.13 1.43 6.94
N PHE A 67 3.25 1.14 7.90
CA PHE A 67 3.56 0.33 9.08
C PHE A 67 2.99 -1.07 8.90
N ARG A 68 3.86 -2.09 8.93
CA ARG A 68 3.46 -3.51 8.76
C ARG A 68 2.69 -4.06 9.96
N GLN A 69 2.96 -3.51 11.15
CA GLN A 69 2.34 -3.92 12.40
C GLN A 69 1.56 -2.75 12.98
N LEU A 70 0.35 -3.01 13.48
CA LEU A 70 -0.48 -1.99 14.13
C LEU A 70 0.26 -1.29 15.28
N LEU A 71 0.98 -2.06 16.10
CA LEU A 71 1.74 -1.54 17.24
C LEU A 71 2.76 -0.46 16.86
N GLN A 72 3.41 -0.59 15.69
CA GLN A 72 4.35 0.43 15.23
C GLN A 72 3.64 1.73 14.84
N ALA A 73 2.45 1.62 14.23
CA ALA A 73 1.61 2.77 13.91
C ALA A 73 1.08 3.44 15.18
N GLU A 74 0.75 2.67 16.22
CA GLU A 74 0.32 3.16 17.53
C GLU A 74 1.45 3.94 18.22
N TYR A 75 2.68 3.42 18.25
CA TYR A 75 3.81 4.17 18.80
C TYR A 75 4.05 5.50 18.07
N PHE A 76 4.03 5.49 16.74
CA PHE A 76 4.15 6.73 15.98
C PHE A 76 2.99 7.70 16.27
N HIS A 77 1.76 7.18 16.40
CA HIS A 77 0.58 7.96 16.72
C HIS A 77 0.67 8.59 18.12
N GLU A 78 1.16 7.85 19.11
CA GLU A 78 1.41 8.34 20.46
C GLU A 78 2.49 9.44 20.48
N ASP A 79 3.59 9.25 19.75
CA ASP A 79 4.69 10.22 19.66
C ASP A 79 4.20 11.56 19.10
N ILE A 80 3.43 11.56 18.02
CA ILE A 80 2.89 12.81 17.45
C ILE A 80 1.76 13.40 18.30
N SER A 81 0.97 12.56 18.98
CA SER A 81 -0.08 13.01 19.90
C SER A 81 0.51 13.71 21.11
N ALA A 82 1.64 13.23 21.64
CA ALA A 82 2.39 13.88 22.71
C ALA A 82 2.91 15.27 22.30
N LEU A 83 3.09 15.50 21.00
CA LEU A 83 3.45 16.80 20.42
C LEU A 83 2.23 17.67 20.05
N GLY A 84 1.02 17.25 20.43
CA GLY A 84 -0.22 18.01 20.23
C GLY A 84 -0.83 17.91 18.84
N VAL A 85 -0.47 16.88 18.07
CA VAL A 85 -1.01 16.59 16.73
C VAL A 85 -2.17 15.60 16.83
N ALA A 86 -3.34 15.98 16.34
CA ALA A 86 -4.46 15.07 16.19
C ALA A 86 -4.32 14.25 14.91
N ALA A 87 -4.28 12.92 15.06
CA ALA A 87 -4.18 11.98 13.96
C ALA A 87 -5.02 10.73 14.24
N GLY A 88 -5.25 9.91 13.23
CA GLY A 88 -5.90 8.60 13.35
C GLY A 88 -5.15 7.53 12.56
N ILE A 89 -5.29 6.27 12.97
CA ILE A 89 -4.70 5.12 12.27
C ILE A 89 -5.72 4.57 11.28
N LYS A 90 -5.32 4.41 10.02
CA LYS A 90 -6.13 3.76 8.97
C LYS A 90 -5.38 2.57 8.40
N LYS A 91 -6.06 1.43 8.29
CA LYS A 91 -5.56 0.29 7.51
C LYS A 91 -5.91 0.53 6.04
N MET A 92 -4.90 0.65 5.18
CA MET A 92 -5.09 0.75 3.74
C MET A 92 -4.81 -0.62 3.11
N VAL A 93 -5.82 -1.14 2.43
CA VAL A 93 -5.74 -2.43 1.74
C VAL A 93 -4.77 -2.27 0.56
N SER A 94 -3.74 -3.11 0.53
CA SER A 94 -2.86 -3.18 -0.63
C SER A 94 -3.61 -3.80 -1.81
N PRO A 95 -3.19 -3.52 -3.07
CA PRO A 95 -3.72 -4.24 -4.22
C PRO A 95 -3.73 -5.74 -3.95
N GLU A 96 -4.86 -6.40 -4.24
CA GLU A 96 -4.99 -7.85 -4.03
C GLU A 96 -3.83 -8.57 -4.72
N SER A 97 -3.04 -9.30 -3.96
CA SER A 97 -2.03 -10.20 -4.54
C SER A 97 -2.59 -11.61 -4.54
N LEU A 98 -2.23 -12.39 -5.57
CA LEU A 98 -2.59 -13.80 -5.64
C LEU A 98 -1.47 -14.60 -4.98
N GLY A 99 -1.85 -15.48 -4.07
CA GLY A 99 -1.02 -16.51 -3.48
C GLY A 99 -1.58 -17.90 -3.72
N TYR A 100 -0.92 -18.87 -3.12
CA TYR A 100 -1.18 -20.30 -3.28
C TYR A 100 -1.35 -20.91 -1.90
N ARG A 101 -2.57 -21.35 -1.58
CA ARG A 101 -2.86 -22.06 -0.33
C ARG A 101 -2.75 -23.55 -0.56
N VAL A 102 -2.13 -24.25 0.37
CA VAL A 102 -2.05 -25.72 0.34
C VAL A 102 -3.10 -26.28 1.29
N ASP A 103 -4.14 -26.88 0.74
CA ASP A 103 -5.19 -27.56 1.49
C ASP A 103 -4.83 -29.04 1.62
N VAL A 104 -5.01 -29.61 2.82
CA VAL A 104 -4.59 -30.98 3.16
C VAL A 104 -5.78 -31.79 3.64
N ALA A 105 -5.88 -33.03 3.16
CA ALA A 105 -6.85 -34.01 3.60
C ALA A 105 -6.15 -35.34 3.96
N LYS A 106 -6.57 -35.96 5.06
CA LYS A 106 -6.11 -37.30 5.45
C LYS A 106 -6.85 -38.34 4.62
N LYS A 107 -6.11 -39.24 3.98
CA LYS A 107 -6.69 -40.28 3.11
C LYS A 107 -7.50 -41.27 3.96
N GLY A 108 -8.73 -41.56 3.53
CA GLY A 108 -9.58 -42.56 4.18
C GLY A 108 -10.29 -42.10 5.45
N VAL A 109 -10.16 -40.84 5.86
CA VAL A 109 -10.89 -40.26 7.01
C VAL A 109 -11.84 -39.18 6.52
N THR A 110 -13.14 -39.35 6.76
CA THR A 110 -14.21 -38.39 6.40
C THR A 110 -14.72 -37.58 7.58
N ASN A 111 -14.17 -37.77 8.78
CA ASN A 111 -14.69 -37.20 10.01
C ASN A 111 -13.83 -36.03 10.50
N ALA A 112 -14.46 -34.86 10.72
CA ALA A 112 -13.83 -33.62 11.19
C ALA A 112 -13.21 -33.70 12.61
N GLY A 113 -13.51 -34.76 13.37
CA GLY A 113 -13.02 -34.95 14.75
C GLY A 113 -11.53 -35.29 14.88
N ASP A 114 -10.81 -35.58 13.78
CA ASP A 114 -9.43 -36.08 13.77
C ASP A 114 -8.37 -35.00 13.40
N THR A 115 -8.80 -33.75 13.17
CA THR A 115 -7.92 -32.68 12.66
C THR A 115 -6.84 -32.28 13.67
N ALA A 116 -7.15 -32.21 14.97
CA ALA A 116 -6.16 -31.88 16.00
C ALA A 116 -5.10 -32.98 16.19
N SER A 117 -5.51 -34.25 16.08
CA SER A 117 -4.59 -35.39 16.12
C SER A 117 -3.66 -35.38 14.91
N ALA A 118 -4.21 -35.14 13.71
CA ALA A 118 -3.45 -35.04 12.46
C ALA A 118 -2.42 -33.89 12.51
N ILE A 119 -2.78 -32.73 13.08
CA ILE A 119 -1.83 -31.62 13.29
C ILE A 119 -0.68 -32.05 14.17
N ARG A 120 -0.97 -32.73 15.29
CA ARG A 120 0.08 -33.20 16.21
C ARG A 120 1.00 -34.22 15.54
N GLU A 121 0.45 -35.14 14.75
CA GLU A 121 1.22 -36.12 13.97
C GLU A 121 2.17 -35.41 12.98
N LEU A 122 1.66 -34.46 12.20
CA LEU A 122 2.46 -33.70 11.23
C LEU A 122 3.54 -32.84 11.90
N GLN A 123 3.22 -32.19 13.02
CA GLN A 123 4.18 -31.40 13.78
C GLN A 123 5.32 -32.26 14.35
N GLN A 124 5.02 -33.49 14.79
CA GLN A 124 6.04 -34.45 15.22
C GLN A 124 6.98 -34.86 14.08
N GLN A 125 6.52 -34.78 12.83
CA GLN A 125 7.29 -35.03 11.63
C GLN A 125 7.98 -33.76 11.09
N GLY A 126 7.88 -32.63 11.80
CA GLY A 126 8.46 -31.35 11.40
C GLY A 126 7.65 -30.58 10.35
N VAL A 127 6.44 -31.03 10.04
CA VAL A 127 5.53 -30.36 9.10
C VAL A 127 4.58 -29.47 9.88
N ASN A 128 4.62 -28.16 9.60
CA ASN A 128 3.70 -27.21 10.22
C ASN A 128 2.36 -27.22 9.49
N ALA A 129 1.29 -27.56 10.20
CA ALA A 129 -0.07 -27.56 9.66
C ALA A 129 -1.05 -26.86 10.63
N TYR A 130 -2.10 -26.26 10.08
CA TYR A 130 -3.03 -25.37 10.76
C TYR A 130 -4.48 -25.65 10.34
N ILE A 131 -5.44 -25.37 11.23
CA ILE A 131 -6.88 -25.44 10.91
C ILE A 131 -7.30 -24.13 10.25
N LEU A 132 -8.04 -24.19 9.14
CA LEU A 132 -8.65 -22.99 8.58
C LEU A 132 -9.84 -22.57 9.46
N ALA A 133 -9.96 -21.28 9.77
CA ALA A 133 -11.01 -20.79 10.65
C ALA A 133 -12.43 -20.92 10.06
N ASP A 134 -12.55 -21.02 8.73
CA ASP A 134 -13.81 -21.07 7.99
C ASP A 134 -14.28 -22.49 7.64
N SER A 135 -13.37 -23.46 7.74
CA SER A 135 -13.62 -24.84 7.39
C SER A 135 -12.67 -25.69 8.23
N ASP A 136 -13.17 -26.68 8.98
CA ASP A 136 -12.39 -27.59 9.85
C ASP A 136 -11.33 -28.45 9.11
N ASN A 137 -11.01 -28.05 7.88
CA ASN A 137 -9.96 -28.52 7.02
C ASN A 137 -8.57 -28.10 7.51
N LEU A 138 -7.58 -28.87 7.08
CA LEU A 138 -6.18 -28.66 7.39
C LEU A 138 -5.49 -27.90 6.25
N SER A 139 -4.54 -27.03 6.56
CA SER A 139 -3.69 -26.36 5.57
C SER A 139 -2.23 -26.29 6.04
N LEU A 140 -1.29 -26.32 5.09
CA LEU A 140 0.12 -26.01 5.36
C LEU A 140 0.41 -24.49 5.36
N GLY A 141 -0.58 -23.68 5.00
CA GLY A 141 -0.48 -22.23 4.90
C GLY A 141 -0.67 -21.69 3.49
N VAL A 142 -0.42 -20.39 3.35
CA VAL A 142 -0.49 -19.64 2.10
C VAL A 142 0.93 -19.20 1.72
N PHE A 143 1.29 -19.40 0.47
CA PHE A 143 2.59 -19.10 -0.11
C PHE A 143 2.44 -18.05 -1.20
N GLU A 144 3.43 -17.18 -1.36
CA GLU A 144 3.42 -16.17 -2.43
C GLU A 144 3.71 -16.80 -3.81
N GLN A 145 4.57 -17.83 -3.85
CA GLN A 145 4.95 -18.52 -5.08
C GLN A 145 4.43 -19.96 -5.09
N GLU A 146 4.04 -20.44 -6.28
CA GLU A 146 3.56 -21.81 -6.47
C GLU A 146 4.65 -22.86 -6.18
N ALA A 147 5.91 -22.52 -6.48
CA ALA A 147 7.05 -23.41 -6.23
C ALA A 147 7.23 -23.70 -4.73
N ASP A 148 7.04 -22.70 -3.87
CA ASP A 148 7.14 -22.87 -2.42
C ASP A 148 5.99 -23.74 -1.88
N ALA A 149 4.78 -23.55 -2.44
CA ALA A 149 3.63 -24.40 -2.12
C ALA A 149 3.87 -25.86 -2.54
N LEU A 150 4.47 -26.10 -3.72
CA LEU A 150 4.85 -27.43 -4.18
C LEU A 150 5.91 -28.05 -3.27
N ALA A 151 6.96 -27.31 -2.91
CA ALA A 151 7.98 -27.77 -1.98
C ALA A 151 7.38 -28.15 -0.61
N ALA A 152 6.40 -27.37 -0.12
CA ALA A 152 5.69 -27.72 1.11
C ALA A 152 4.90 -29.04 0.97
N ILE A 153 4.25 -29.29 -0.17
CA ILE A 153 3.58 -30.56 -0.44
C ILE A 153 4.56 -31.74 -0.45
N GLU A 154 5.78 -31.55 -0.97
CA GLU A 154 6.80 -32.62 -1.00
C GLU A 154 7.24 -33.06 0.40
N THR A 155 7.08 -32.21 1.43
CA THR A 155 7.37 -32.59 2.82
C THR A 155 6.30 -33.46 3.47
N LEU A 156 5.11 -33.57 2.87
CA LEU A 156 4.01 -34.37 3.42
C LEU A 156 4.20 -35.88 3.18
N PRO A 157 3.80 -36.74 4.14
CA PRO A 157 3.75 -38.18 3.93
C PRO A 157 2.59 -38.53 2.98
N GLN A 158 2.91 -38.62 1.69
CA GLN A 158 1.97 -38.86 0.60
C GLN A 158 1.22 -40.19 0.68
N SER A 159 1.67 -41.14 1.51
CA SER A 159 0.95 -42.39 1.79
C SER A 159 -0.34 -42.15 2.58
N GLU A 160 -0.34 -41.17 3.47
CA GLU A 160 -1.39 -40.94 4.47
C GLU A 160 -2.19 -39.66 4.20
N TYR A 161 -1.56 -38.69 3.53
CA TYR A 161 -2.17 -37.39 3.24
C TYR A 161 -2.23 -37.14 1.74
N SER A 162 -3.23 -36.36 1.33
CA SER A 162 -3.34 -35.74 0.01
C SER A 162 -3.39 -34.24 0.18
N ALA A 163 -2.70 -33.51 -0.67
CA ALA A 163 -2.71 -32.06 -0.68
C ALA A 163 -3.06 -31.51 -2.07
N SER A 164 -3.70 -30.35 -2.09
CA SER A 164 -4.02 -29.62 -3.31
C SER A 164 -3.66 -28.14 -3.15
N ILE A 165 -3.19 -27.54 -4.25
CA ILE A 165 -2.91 -26.11 -4.30
C ILE A 165 -4.16 -25.39 -4.81
N VAL A 166 -4.62 -24.40 -4.04
CA VAL A 166 -5.75 -23.56 -4.38
C VAL A 166 -5.26 -22.11 -4.46
N ARG A 167 -5.65 -21.38 -5.52
CA ARG A 167 -5.35 -19.95 -5.61
C ARG A 167 -6.08 -19.21 -4.49
N HIS A 168 -5.34 -18.41 -3.74
CA HIS A 168 -5.85 -17.67 -2.59
C HIS A 168 -5.57 -16.19 -2.76
N LYS A 169 -6.57 -15.35 -2.52
CA LYS A 169 -6.38 -13.90 -2.51
C LYS A 169 -5.70 -13.49 -1.22
N ILE A 170 -4.47 -13.00 -1.29
CA ILE A 170 -3.78 -12.41 -0.16
C ILE A 170 -4.23 -10.94 -0.07
N THR A 171 -5.11 -10.67 0.89
CA THR A 171 -5.51 -9.31 1.26
C THR A 171 -4.57 -8.77 2.34
N GLY A 172 -3.43 -8.26 1.90
CA GLY A 172 -2.54 -7.49 2.74
C GLY A 172 -3.09 -6.08 3.00
N GLY A 173 -2.74 -5.47 4.12
CA GLY A 173 -3.00 -4.06 4.34
C GLY A 173 -1.98 -3.48 5.29
N ASP A 174 -1.48 -2.30 4.94
CA ASP A 174 -0.54 -1.57 5.78
C ASP A 174 -1.31 -0.60 6.68
N HIS A 175 -0.77 -0.35 7.86
CA HIS A 175 -1.26 0.67 8.76
C HIS A 175 -0.61 2.01 8.42
N TRP A 176 -1.40 3.07 8.41
CA TRP A 176 -0.96 4.42 8.13
C TRP A 176 -1.52 5.37 9.15
N VAL A 177 -0.68 6.28 9.65
CA VAL A 177 -1.11 7.35 10.53
C VAL A 177 -1.49 8.54 9.67
N VAL A 178 -2.76 8.94 9.70
CA VAL A 178 -3.36 9.96 8.86
C VAL A 178 -3.76 11.16 9.72
N MET A 179 -3.45 12.36 9.24
CA MET A 179 -3.80 13.62 9.89
C MET A 179 -4.16 14.68 8.86
N PRO A 180 -5.03 15.66 9.19
CA PRO A 180 -5.21 16.85 8.38
C PRO A 180 -3.89 17.60 8.18
N VAL A 181 -3.72 18.30 7.05
CA VAL A 181 -2.51 19.12 6.81
C VAL A 181 -2.31 20.17 7.91
N GLN A 182 -3.39 20.74 8.44
CA GLN A 182 -3.35 21.73 9.53
C GLN A 182 -2.70 21.15 10.79
N GLU A 183 -3.00 19.89 11.10
CA GLU A 183 -2.41 19.17 12.23
C GLU A 183 -0.94 18.83 11.96
N SER A 184 -0.62 18.41 10.73
CA SER A 184 0.76 18.14 10.31
C SER A 184 1.68 19.36 10.40
N ASN A 185 1.13 20.55 10.17
CA ASN A 185 1.86 21.82 10.20
C ASN A 185 2.22 22.31 11.61
N LYS A 186 1.65 21.71 12.67
CA LYS A 186 2.07 21.98 14.05
C LYS A 186 3.51 21.52 14.33
N LEU A 187 3.98 20.53 13.56
CA LEU A 187 5.33 19.99 13.67
C LEU A 187 6.27 20.69 12.69
N ASN A 188 7.40 21.17 13.22
CA ASN A 188 8.45 21.76 12.41
C ASN A 188 9.33 20.69 11.72
N LYS A 189 10.18 21.12 10.78
CA LYS A 189 11.05 20.22 10.02
C LYS A 189 11.97 19.37 10.90
N LYS A 190 12.50 19.92 12.01
CA LYS A 190 13.40 19.19 12.91
C LYS A 190 12.65 18.08 13.65
N GLN A 191 11.44 18.37 14.15
CA GLN A 191 10.57 17.38 14.80
C GLN A 191 10.19 16.26 13.83
N TRP A 192 9.80 16.61 12.59
CA TRP A 192 9.52 15.62 11.55
C TRP A 192 10.70 14.70 11.26
N LEU A 193 11.91 15.27 11.14
CA LEU A 193 13.11 14.47 10.91
C LEU A 193 13.41 13.53 12.08
N GLN A 194 13.25 13.99 13.32
CA GLN A 194 13.46 13.15 14.51
C GLN A 194 12.46 11.99 14.55
N LEU A 195 11.19 12.26 14.28
CA LEU A 195 10.14 11.24 14.23
C LEU A 195 10.40 10.22 13.13
N LEU A 196 10.66 10.66 11.89
CA LEU A 196 10.89 9.74 10.77
C LEU A 196 12.18 8.92 10.92
N ASN A 197 13.20 9.45 11.61
CA ASN A 197 14.41 8.70 11.91
C ASN A 197 14.18 7.56 12.92
N ALA A 198 13.20 7.69 13.83
CA ALA A 198 12.82 6.62 14.74
C ALA A 198 12.08 5.46 14.02
N PHE A 199 11.51 5.74 12.85
CA PHE A 199 10.73 4.80 12.04
C PHE A 199 11.24 4.78 10.58
N PRO A 200 12.43 4.22 10.30
CA PRO A 200 13.14 4.39 9.03
C PRO A 200 12.43 3.77 7.81
N SER A 201 11.49 2.85 8.01
CA SER A 201 10.66 2.27 6.94
C SER A 201 9.41 3.10 6.61
N SER A 202 9.19 4.22 7.31
CA SER A 202 8.03 5.08 7.14
C SER A 202 8.36 6.33 6.33
N GLU A 203 7.43 6.71 5.46
CA GLU A 203 7.49 7.91 4.63
C GLU A 203 6.29 8.82 4.91
N LYS A 204 6.54 10.12 4.89
CA LYS A 204 5.49 11.15 4.96
C LYS A 204 5.01 11.47 3.54
N GLN A 205 3.71 11.32 3.30
CA GLN A 205 3.08 11.57 1.99
C GLN A 205 1.87 12.50 2.14
N HIS A 206 1.67 13.38 1.18
CA HIS A 206 0.46 14.21 1.07
C HIS A 206 -0.55 13.52 0.15
N PHE A 207 -1.82 13.55 0.50
CA PHE A 207 -2.90 12.99 -0.29
C PHE A 207 -4.21 13.74 -0.03
N PHE A 208 -5.16 13.66 -0.95
CA PHE A 208 -6.50 14.18 -0.68
C PHE A 208 -7.15 13.33 0.40
N CYS A 209 -7.68 13.96 1.45
CA CYS A 209 -8.48 13.24 2.44
C CYS A 209 -9.65 12.63 1.67
N LEU A 210 -9.65 11.31 1.49
CA LEU A 210 -10.78 10.62 0.91
C LEU A 210 -11.99 10.85 1.84
N SER A 211 -12.85 11.79 1.47
CA SER A 211 -14.24 11.83 1.91
C SER A 211 -14.95 10.70 1.17
N VAL A 212 -14.73 9.47 1.61
CA VAL A 212 -15.62 8.37 1.23
C VAL A 212 -16.92 8.58 2.02
N ALA A 213 -17.93 9.09 1.30
CA ALA A 213 -19.28 9.49 1.71
C ALA A 213 -19.41 10.93 2.24
N SER A 214 -19.75 11.86 1.35
CA SER A 214 -20.88 12.75 1.64
C SER A 214 -22.14 11.87 1.70
N LEU A 215 -22.71 11.79 2.91
CA LEU A 215 -24.06 11.27 3.18
C LEU A 215 -25.11 11.96 2.31
#